data_AF-A0A4Y6V1J1-F1
#
_entry.id   AF-A0A4Y6V1J1-F1
#
_cell.length_a   1.000
_cell.length_b   1.000
_cell.length_c   1.000
_cell.angle_alpha   90.00
_cell.angle_beta   90.00
_cell.angle_gamma   90.00
#
_symmetry.space_group_name_H-M   'P 1'
#
loop_
_entity.id
_entity.type
_entity.pdbx_description
1 polymer ?
#
loop_
_entity_poly.entity_id
_entity_poly.type
_entity_poly.pdbx_seq_one_letter_code
_entity_poly.pdbx_strand_id
1 'polypeptide(L)'
;MNRNLFKALETAIRDTALFYPLLLLLSLYVFDLSPYVLAGLFGLCLMGGAAAAGVLGGQRAYAAALVLPLVSALPILAASSGLGLRIVPLLLLLCAAGVRGVYRLNGAVSGRRDTPLVFAGLLGGIVVYTAALRPGLLEPYAFSVYTACTVTLLVQLLRWNERRVREAMGLSQEADLPSGQLLRMNRSFMAALLLSIVLIGGATQLSVVLEWLYRFWLFLLYGGVDLDYVPEPPPIPADPASPDTEVVYDLENEAEAGPGLDRWIIYCVALIALLSIGTTVFFLLRLLHEVLSEWLPDWLKRLLQNLRIAAKPLRTADGEAYADTTEKLGGKPSSGRSASRRAAAEPSDANRRAYFRLVRAAIERGYAFRPWLTPSETAKEIADKPAYREQNAEQVQELVERYNRSRYTK
;
A
#
# COMPACT_ATOMS: atom_id res chain seq x y z
N MET A 1 -7.28 8.50 10.01
CA MET A 1 -6.58 9.20 8.92
C MET A 1 -7.51 9.28 7.72
N ASN A 2 -7.63 10.42 7.02
CA ASN A 2 -8.56 10.58 5.90
C ASN A 2 -8.20 9.59 4.77
N ARG A 3 -9.18 8.83 4.26
CA ARG A 3 -9.01 7.85 3.15
C ARG A 3 -8.29 8.45 1.93
N ASN A 4 -8.46 9.75 1.70
CA ASN A 4 -7.84 10.48 0.60
C ASN A 4 -6.32 10.68 0.80
N LEU A 5 -5.87 10.91 2.04
CA LEU A 5 -4.43 11.04 2.33
C LEU A 5 -3.71 9.71 2.16
N PHE A 6 -4.34 8.61 2.57
CA PHE A 6 -3.78 7.29 2.36
C PHE A 6 -3.62 6.96 0.87
N LYS A 7 -4.65 7.25 0.05
CA LYS A 7 -4.57 7.10 -1.42
C LYS A 7 -3.51 8.00 -2.06
N ALA A 8 -3.35 9.23 -1.55
CA ALA A 8 -2.31 10.14 -2.01
C ALA A 8 -0.91 9.60 -1.71
N LEU A 9 -0.70 9.07 -0.51
CA LEU A 9 0.56 8.45 -0.10
C LEU A 9 0.87 7.19 -0.92
N GLU A 10 -0.10 6.29 -1.10
CA GLU A 10 0.05 5.10 -1.94
C GLU A 10 0.46 5.47 -3.37
N THR A 11 -0.20 6.48 -3.95
CA THR A 11 0.12 7.00 -5.28
C THR A 11 1.53 7.57 -5.33
N ALA A 12 1.95 8.33 -4.32
CA ALA A 12 3.26 8.93 -4.25
C ALA A 12 4.37 7.87 -4.14
N ILE A 13 4.23 6.90 -3.24
CA ILE A 13 5.21 5.81 -3.07
C ILE A 13 5.37 5.04 -4.39
N ARG A 14 4.23 4.68 -5.01
CA ARG A 14 4.22 3.92 -6.24
C ARG A 14 4.87 4.65 -7.41
N ASP A 15 4.46 5.88 -7.67
CA ASP A 15 4.98 6.62 -8.83
C ASP A 15 6.43 7.07 -8.58
N THR A 16 6.82 7.35 -7.33
CA THR A 16 8.23 7.63 -7.00
C THR A 16 9.09 6.40 -7.22
N ALA A 17 8.66 5.21 -6.77
CA ALA A 17 9.39 3.96 -7.03
C ALA A 17 9.52 3.66 -8.53
N LEU A 18 8.46 3.92 -9.31
CA LEU A 18 8.46 3.73 -10.76
C LEU A 18 9.48 4.64 -11.47
N PHE A 19 9.58 5.91 -11.05
CA PHE A 19 10.49 6.88 -11.67
C PHE A 19 11.87 6.95 -10.99
N TYR A 20 12.09 6.25 -9.88
CA TYR A 20 13.34 6.32 -9.11
C TYR A 20 14.60 6.11 -9.95
N PRO A 21 14.69 5.11 -10.86
CA PRO A 21 15.89 4.93 -11.69
C PRO A 21 16.20 6.15 -12.58
N LEU A 22 15.16 6.82 -13.10
CA LEU A 22 15.32 8.05 -13.88
C LEU A 22 15.73 9.22 -12.98
N LEU A 23 15.09 9.35 -11.81
CA LEU A 23 15.42 10.39 -10.84
C LEU A 23 16.87 10.25 -10.37
N LEU A 24 17.35 9.03 -10.17
CA LEU A 24 18.73 8.72 -9.82
C LEU A 24 19.72 9.23 -10.89
N LEU A 25 19.44 8.97 -12.17
CA LEU A 25 20.28 9.47 -13.25
C LEU A 25 20.26 11.00 -13.30
N LEU A 26 19.08 11.62 -13.19
CA LEU A 26 18.96 13.08 -13.19
C LEU A 26 19.67 13.72 -11.99
N SER A 27 19.57 13.12 -10.81
CA SER A 27 20.22 13.66 -9.61
C SER A 27 21.74 13.64 -9.71
N LEU A 28 22.32 12.56 -10.27
CA LEU A 28 23.77 12.40 -10.35
C LEU A 28 24.41 13.10 -11.55
N TYR A 29 23.72 13.17 -12.69
CA TYR A 29 24.30 13.69 -13.94
C TYR A 29 23.81 15.08 -14.33
N VAL A 30 22.69 15.56 -13.77
CA VAL A 30 22.09 16.84 -14.17
C VAL A 30 22.07 17.82 -13.02
N PHE A 31 21.63 17.39 -11.83
CA PHE A 31 21.35 18.31 -10.72
C PHE A 31 22.44 18.36 -9.65
N ASP A 32 23.35 17.40 -9.60
CA ASP A 32 24.35 17.23 -8.53
C ASP A 32 23.69 17.25 -7.13
N LEU A 33 22.51 16.64 -7.03
CA LEU A 33 21.73 16.53 -5.79
C LEU A 33 21.79 15.10 -5.28
N SER A 34 21.64 14.92 -3.96
CA SER A 34 21.44 13.58 -3.40
C SER A 34 20.21 12.91 -4.05
N PRO A 35 20.35 11.69 -4.62
CA PRO A 35 19.23 10.99 -5.26
C PRO A 35 18.04 10.79 -4.34
N TYR A 36 18.29 10.62 -3.04
CA TYR A 36 17.26 10.46 -2.02
C TYR A 36 16.49 11.76 -1.77
N VAL A 37 17.16 12.91 -1.80
CA VAL A 37 16.52 14.23 -1.66
C VAL A 37 15.64 14.50 -2.87
N LEU A 38 16.13 14.26 -4.09
CA LEU A 38 15.33 14.46 -5.30
C LEU A 38 14.11 13.53 -5.33
N ALA A 39 14.28 12.26 -4.98
CA ALA A 39 13.18 11.30 -4.88
C ALA A 39 12.16 11.69 -3.81
N GLY A 40 12.63 12.16 -2.64
CA GLY A 40 11.77 12.66 -1.56
C GLY A 40 10.94 13.86 -1.98
N LEU A 41 11.57 14.87 -2.62
CA LEU A 41 10.89 16.05 -3.15
C LEU A 41 9.87 15.69 -4.23
N PHE A 42 10.24 14.80 -5.15
CA PHE A 42 9.35 14.30 -6.19
C PHE A 42 8.13 13.60 -5.58
N GLY A 43 8.34 12.73 -4.59
CA GLY A 43 7.28 12.04 -3.86
C GLY A 43 6.37 12.99 -3.08
N LEU A 44 6.94 14.01 -2.42
CA LEU A 44 6.17 15.05 -1.73
C LEU A 44 5.32 15.87 -2.71
N CYS A 45 5.85 16.23 -3.88
CA CYS A 45 5.10 16.93 -4.92
C CYS A 45 3.94 16.06 -5.45
N LEU A 46 4.19 14.78 -5.72
CA LEU A 46 3.14 13.82 -6.10
C LEU A 46 2.04 13.72 -5.03
N MET A 47 2.44 13.58 -3.76
CA MET A 47 1.51 13.48 -2.63
C MET A 47 0.70 14.78 -2.47
N GLY A 48 1.35 15.94 -2.56
CA GLY A 48 0.71 17.25 -2.47
C GLY A 48 -0.30 17.47 -3.61
N GLY A 49 0.06 17.09 -4.83
CA GLY A 49 -0.88 17.12 -5.97
C GLY A 49 -2.06 16.18 -5.80
N ALA A 50 -1.82 14.94 -5.36
CA ALA A 50 -2.90 13.99 -5.09
C ALA A 50 -3.80 14.47 -3.93
N ALA A 51 -3.23 15.00 -2.85
CA ALA A 51 -3.99 15.58 -1.75
C ALA A 51 -4.84 16.77 -2.20
N ALA A 52 -4.27 17.67 -3.02
CA ALA A 52 -5.00 18.80 -3.60
C ALA A 52 -6.19 18.36 -4.45
N ALA A 53 -6.04 17.29 -5.25
CA ALA A 53 -7.16 16.71 -6.00
C ALA A 53 -8.27 16.18 -5.09
N GLY A 54 -7.90 15.55 -3.97
CA GLY A 54 -8.85 15.02 -3.00
C GLY A 54 -9.62 16.07 -2.21
N VAL A 55 -9.19 17.34 -2.24
CA VAL A 55 -9.78 18.45 -1.48
C VAL A 55 -10.44 19.49 -2.39
N LEU A 56 -9.76 19.93 -3.45
CA LEU A 56 -10.12 21.15 -4.18
C LEU A 56 -10.86 20.91 -5.51
N GLY A 57 -10.75 19.71 -6.09
CA GLY A 57 -11.42 19.32 -7.35
C GLY A 57 -11.07 20.20 -8.58
N GLY A 58 -11.15 19.61 -9.79
CA GLY A 58 -11.07 20.35 -11.05
C GLY A 58 -9.80 21.21 -11.24
N GLN A 59 -9.94 22.41 -11.82
CA GLN A 59 -8.83 23.31 -12.16
C GLN A 59 -8.08 23.85 -10.92
N ARG A 60 -8.78 24.02 -9.80
CA ARG A 60 -8.18 24.52 -8.54
C ARG A 60 -7.15 23.56 -7.97
N ALA A 61 -7.37 22.24 -8.15
CA ALA A 61 -6.41 21.22 -7.75
C ALA A 61 -5.09 21.33 -8.52
N TYR A 62 -5.13 21.63 -9.83
CA TYR A 62 -3.92 21.81 -10.63
C TYR A 62 -3.14 23.05 -10.22
N ALA A 63 -3.81 24.17 -9.96
CA ALA A 63 -3.15 25.38 -9.46
C ALA A 63 -2.51 25.14 -8.07
N ALA A 64 -3.23 24.48 -7.16
CA ALA A 64 -2.72 24.15 -5.83
C ALA A 64 -1.54 23.16 -5.88
N ALA A 65 -1.51 22.23 -6.85
CA ALA A 65 -0.42 21.28 -7.02
C ALA A 65 0.91 21.94 -7.43
N LEU A 66 0.89 23.17 -7.96
CA LEU A 66 2.09 23.92 -8.32
C LEU A 66 2.72 24.65 -7.12
N VAL A 67 1.96 24.89 -6.05
CA VAL A 67 2.45 25.64 -4.88
C VAL A 67 3.60 24.90 -4.20
N LEU A 68 3.45 23.59 -3.98
CA LEU A 68 4.46 22.80 -3.26
C LEU A 68 5.79 22.71 -4.02
N PRO A 69 5.84 22.42 -5.34
CA PRO A 69 7.04 22.54 -6.15
C PRO A 69 7.72 23.91 -6.02
N LEU A 70 6.97 25.00 -6.15
CA LEU A 70 7.50 26.37 -6.07
C LEU A 70 8.11 26.67 -4.70
N VAL A 71 7.42 26.31 -3.62
CA VAL A 71 7.90 26.50 -2.25
C VAL A 71 9.11 25.62 -1.97
N SER A 72 9.14 24.38 -2.47
CA SER A 72 10.26 23.46 -2.28
C SER A 72 11.52 23.85 -3.06
N ALA A 73 11.38 24.58 -4.16
CA ALA A 73 12.50 25.06 -4.95
C ALA A 73 13.26 26.24 -4.29
N LEU A 74 12.58 27.05 -3.47
CA LEU A 74 13.18 28.20 -2.78
C LEU A 74 14.34 27.81 -1.84
N PRO A 75 14.22 26.85 -0.90
CA PRO A 75 15.31 26.47 -0.03
C PRO A 75 16.45 25.80 -0.80
N ILE A 76 16.15 25.08 -1.89
CA ILE A 76 17.17 24.49 -2.76
C ILE A 76 17.98 25.62 -3.41
N LEU A 77 17.31 26.60 -4.02
CA LEU A 77 17.97 27.74 -4.64
C LEU A 77 18.80 28.57 -3.65
N ALA A 78 18.34 28.68 -2.40
CA ALA A 78 19.08 29.36 -1.34
C ALA A 78 20.30 28.56 -0.84
N ALA A 79 20.21 27.23 -0.78
CA ALA A 79 21.27 26.36 -0.30
C ALA A 79 22.31 26.01 -1.37
N SER A 80 21.92 26.00 -2.64
CA SER A 80 22.78 25.63 -3.76
C SER A 80 23.21 26.87 -4.56
N SER A 81 24.36 27.43 -4.21
CA SER A 81 24.99 28.48 -5.03
C SER A 81 25.34 28.01 -6.46
N GLY A 82 25.41 26.70 -6.69
CA GLY A 82 25.83 26.08 -7.96
C GLY A 82 24.74 25.61 -8.92
N LEU A 83 23.46 25.59 -8.55
CA LEU A 83 22.41 25.03 -9.44
C LEU A 83 22.15 25.89 -10.68
N GLY A 84 22.37 27.21 -10.62
CA GLY A 84 22.24 28.12 -11.77
C GLY A 84 20.97 27.89 -12.60
N LEU A 85 21.13 27.73 -13.92
CA LEU A 85 20.02 27.45 -14.84
C LEU A 85 19.39 26.06 -14.70
N ARG A 86 20.03 25.12 -14.00
CA ARG A 86 19.52 23.75 -13.78
C ARG A 86 18.30 23.74 -12.84
N ILE A 87 18.04 24.83 -12.12
CA ILE A 87 16.82 24.99 -11.32
C ILE A 87 15.54 24.93 -12.18
N VAL A 88 15.60 25.38 -13.44
CA VAL A 88 14.43 25.42 -14.34
C VAL A 88 13.94 24.00 -14.68
N PRO A 89 14.78 23.08 -15.20
CA PRO A 89 14.34 21.69 -15.44
C PRO A 89 13.98 20.96 -14.14
N LEU A 90 14.62 21.27 -13.01
CA LEU A 90 14.24 20.71 -11.71
C LEU A 90 12.81 21.13 -11.33
N LEU A 91 12.49 22.42 -11.44
CA LEU A 91 11.19 22.96 -11.13
C LEU A 91 10.11 22.40 -12.08
N LEU A 92 10.41 22.26 -13.37
CA LEU A 92 9.51 21.62 -14.32
C LEU A 92 9.24 20.14 -13.96
N LEU A 93 10.27 19.41 -13.55
CA LEU A 93 10.14 18.03 -13.09
C LEU A 93 9.24 17.92 -11.84
N LEU A 94 9.45 18.78 -10.84
CA LEU A 94 8.64 18.81 -9.61
C LEU A 94 7.20 19.27 -9.89
N CYS A 95 6.99 20.25 -10.76
CA CYS A 95 5.66 20.66 -11.22
C CYS A 95 4.94 19.52 -11.97
N ALA A 96 5.65 18.82 -12.87
CA ALA A 96 5.10 17.67 -13.56
C ALA A 96 4.72 16.55 -12.58
N ALA A 97 5.50 16.35 -11.51
CA ALA A 97 5.18 15.42 -10.42
C ALA A 97 3.87 15.82 -9.71
N GLY A 98 3.72 17.09 -9.34
CA GLY A 98 2.48 17.61 -8.72
C GLY A 98 1.24 17.44 -9.61
N VAL A 99 1.34 17.85 -10.88
CA VAL A 99 0.26 17.70 -11.85
C VAL A 99 -0.11 16.23 -12.06
N ARG A 100 0.89 15.35 -12.12
CA ARG A 100 0.67 13.90 -12.23
C ARG A 100 -0.06 13.34 -11.01
N GLY A 101 0.25 13.82 -9.80
CA GLY A 101 -0.46 13.45 -8.58
C GLY A 101 -1.96 13.78 -8.67
N VAL A 102 -2.30 14.98 -9.16
CA VAL A 102 -3.70 15.39 -9.42
C VAL A 102 -4.37 14.46 -10.44
N TYR A 103 -3.68 14.21 -11.55
CA TYR A 103 -4.18 13.40 -12.65
C TYR A 103 -4.48 11.95 -12.23
N ARG A 104 -3.62 11.38 -11.38
CA ARG A 104 -3.75 10.02 -10.84
C ARG A 104 -4.98 9.87 -9.97
N LEU A 105 -5.22 10.80 -9.04
CA LEU A 105 -6.35 10.69 -8.11
C LEU A 105 -7.70 10.98 -8.78
N ASN A 106 -7.74 11.89 -9.76
CA ASN A 106 -8.96 12.21 -10.51
C ASN A 106 -9.39 11.09 -11.50
N GLY A 107 -8.68 9.95 -11.54
CA GLY A 107 -9.10 8.77 -12.30
C GLY A 107 -9.02 8.89 -13.81
N ALA A 108 -8.53 10.02 -14.35
CA ALA A 108 -8.56 10.35 -15.77
C ALA A 108 -7.87 9.30 -16.67
N VAL A 109 -6.89 8.54 -16.14
CA VAL A 109 -6.22 7.42 -16.84
C VAL A 109 -5.85 6.30 -15.88
N SER A 110 -6.82 5.70 -15.18
CA SER A 110 -6.62 4.35 -14.64
C SER A 110 -6.80 3.31 -15.76
N GLY A 111 -6.00 3.42 -16.81
CA GLY A 111 -6.25 2.76 -18.11
C GLY A 111 -5.08 1.93 -18.65
N ARG A 112 -5.34 1.25 -19.78
CA ARG A 112 -4.39 0.44 -20.57
C ARG A 112 -3.07 1.16 -20.89
N ARG A 113 -3.07 2.50 -20.89
CA ARG A 113 -1.90 3.37 -21.13
C ARG A 113 -0.88 3.41 -19.98
N ASP A 114 -1.27 3.06 -18.77
CA ASP A 114 -0.32 2.97 -17.64
C ASP A 114 0.64 1.79 -17.77
N THR A 115 0.15 0.70 -18.36
CA THR A 115 0.88 -0.55 -18.47
C THR A 115 2.19 -0.41 -19.25
N PRO A 116 2.23 0.20 -20.46
CA PRO A 116 3.49 0.40 -21.17
C PRO A 116 4.46 1.32 -20.41
N LEU A 117 3.97 2.34 -19.69
CA LEU A 117 4.83 3.21 -18.90
C LEU A 117 5.49 2.45 -17.73
N VAL A 118 4.74 1.56 -17.06
CA VAL A 118 5.29 0.72 -16.00
C VAL A 118 6.34 -0.24 -16.54
N PHE A 119 6.07 -0.87 -17.70
CA PHE A 119 7.05 -1.74 -18.34
C PHE A 119 8.30 -0.98 -18.80
N ALA A 120 8.16 0.20 -19.39
CA ALA A 120 9.28 1.05 -19.76
C ALA A 120 10.11 1.46 -18.53
N GLY A 121 9.45 1.82 -17.42
CA GLY A 121 10.11 2.13 -16.16
C GLY A 121 10.86 0.94 -15.56
N LEU A 122 10.25 -0.25 -15.57
CA LEU A 122 10.92 -1.49 -15.12
C LEU A 122 12.11 -1.86 -16.00
N LEU A 123 11.98 -1.74 -17.32
CA LEU A 123 13.05 -2.05 -18.26
C LEU A 123 14.20 -1.05 -18.13
N GLY A 124 13.90 0.24 -17.99
CA GLY A 124 14.89 1.27 -17.65
C GLY A 124 15.54 1.01 -16.29
N GLY A 125 14.76 0.58 -15.30
CA GLY A 125 15.26 0.18 -13.99
C GLY A 125 16.23 -0.99 -14.03
N ILE A 126 15.96 -2.01 -14.86
CA ILE A 126 16.89 -3.13 -15.09
C ILE A 126 18.20 -2.63 -15.70
N VAL A 127 18.13 -1.76 -16.72
CA VAL A 127 19.34 -1.18 -17.34
C VAL A 127 20.16 -0.41 -16.31
N VAL A 128 19.53 0.47 -15.53
CA VAL A 128 20.21 1.24 -14.47
C VAL A 128 20.78 0.31 -13.39
N TYR A 129 20.05 -0.72 -12.98
CA TYR A 129 20.52 -1.70 -12.00
C TYR A 129 21.74 -2.46 -12.52
N THR A 130 21.73 -2.92 -13.78
CA THR A 130 22.89 -3.61 -14.38
C THR A 130 24.11 -2.69 -14.49
N ALA A 131 23.91 -1.39 -14.70
CA ALA A 131 24.98 -0.40 -14.65
C ALA A 131 25.47 -0.16 -13.22
N ALA A 132 24.57 -0.16 -12.23
CA ALA A 132 24.89 -0.03 -10.81
C ALA A 132 25.61 -1.25 -10.23
N LEU A 133 25.57 -2.42 -10.88
CA LEU A 133 26.37 -3.58 -10.49
C LEU A 133 27.84 -3.49 -10.91
N ARG A 134 28.20 -2.51 -11.75
CA ARG A 134 29.59 -2.27 -12.15
C ARG A 134 30.21 -1.22 -11.23
N PRO A 135 31.51 -1.33 -10.92
CA PRO A 135 32.19 -0.33 -10.10
C PRO A 135 32.07 1.06 -10.75
N GLY A 136 31.67 2.05 -9.97
CA GLY A 136 31.50 3.42 -10.45
C GLY A 136 30.46 4.24 -9.67
N LEU A 137 30.08 5.39 -10.21
CA LEU A 137 29.19 6.37 -9.55
C LEU A 137 27.81 5.80 -9.16
N LEU A 138 27.34 4.75 -9.82
CA LEU A 138 26.04 4.14 -9.57
C LEU A 138 26.07 3.01 -8.54
N GLU A 139 27.26 2.48 -8.22
CA GLU A 139 27.45 1.33 -7.34
C GLU A 139 26.77 1.48 -5.97
N PRO A 140 26.89 2.62 -5.27
CA PRO A 140 26.27 2.80 -3.95
C PRO A 140 24.73 2.74 -3.97
N TYR A 141 24.12 2.86 -5.15
CA TYR A 141 22.69 2.93 -5.34
C TYR A 141 22.07 1.66 -5.94
N ALA A 142 22.86 0.60 -6.13
CA ALA A 142 22.35 -0.67 -6.65
C ALA A 142 21.18 -1.21 -5.81
N PHE A 143 21.29 -1.14 -4.48
CA PHE A 143 20.24 -1.59 -3.56
C PHE A 143 18.96 -0.75 -3.65
N SER A 144 19.08 0.57 -3.76
CA SER A 144 17.90 1.45 -3.84
C SER A 144 17.17 1.30 -5.16
N VAL A 145 17.89 1.15 -6.28
CA VAL A 145 17.32 0.86 -7.60
C VAL A 145 16.61 -0.50 -7.59
N TYR A 146 17.25 -1.53 -7.03
CA TYR A 146 16.65 -2.85 -6.86
C TYR A 146 15.33 -2.78 -6.06
N THR A 147 15.36 -2.08 -4.93
CA THR A 147 14.19 -1.92 -4.05
C THR A 147 13.06 -1.18 -4.77
N ALA A 148 13.35 -0.09 -5.48
CA ALA A 148 12.35 0.66 -6.23
C ALA A 148 11.72 -0.16 -7.36
N CYS A 149 12.52 -0.92 -8.11
CA CYS A 149 12.01 -1.83 -9.15
C CYS A 149 11.14 -2.93 -8.56
N THR A 150 11.57 -3.52 -7.42
CA THR A 150 10.82 -4.55 -6.71
C THR A 150 9.48 -4.00 -6.23
N VAL A 151 9.45 -2.86 -5.55
CA VAL A 151 8.20 -2.21 -5.11
C VAL A 151 7.28 -1.95 -6.29
N THR A 152 7.81 -1.42 -7.39
CA THR A 152 7.04 -1.16 -8.62
C THR A 152 6.42 -2.43 -9.18
N LEU A 153 7.19 -3.52 -9.25
CA LEU A 153 6.72 -4.84 -9.71
C LEU A 153 5.63 -5.40 -8.78
N LEU A 154 5.86 -5.40 -7.46
CA LEU A 154 4.90 -5.91 -6.48
C LEU A 154 3.57 -5.17 -6.59
N VAL A 155 3.60 -3.84 -6.59
CA VAL A 155 2.39 -3.02 -6.73
C VAL A 155 1.68 -3.29 -8.06
N GLN A 156 2.43 -3.44 -9.16
CA GLN A 156 1.84 -3.74 -10.46
C GLN A 156 1.17 -5.13 -10.51
N LEU A 157 1.80 -6.15 -9.92
CA LEU A 157 1.23 -7.49 -9.79
C LEU A 157 -0.05 -7.47 -8.95
N LEU A 158 -0.07 -6.71 -7.85
CA LEU A 158 -1.27 -6.54 -7.04
C LEU A 158 -2.41 -5.90 -7.83
N ARG A 159 -2.13 -4.84 -8.59
CA ARG A 159 -3.13 -4.19 -9.45
C ARG A 159 -3.68 -5.13 -10.52
N TRP A 160 -2.81 -5.92 -11.16
CA TRP A 160 -3.25 -6.89 -12.16
C TRP A 160 -4.08 -8.01 -11.54
N ASN A 161 -3.66 -8.54 -10.40
CA ASN A 161 -4.45 -9.55 -9.70
C ASN A 161 -5.83 -9.01 -9.32
N GLU A 162 -5.89 -7.81 -8.73
CA GLU A 162 -7.15 -7.18 -8.37
C GLU A 162 -8.07 -7.00 -9.59
N ARG A 163 -7.50 -6.53 -10.71
CA ARG A 163 -8.24 -6.39 -11.97
C ARG A 163 -8.75 -7.74 -12.50
N ARG A 164 -7.92 -8.79 -12.50
CA ARG A 164 -8.31 -10.14 -12.95
C ARG A 164 -9.40 -10.73 -12.07
N VAL A 165 -9.31 -10.51 -10.77
CA VAL A 165 -10.32 -10.93 -9.80
C VAL A 165 -11.65 -10.22 -10.04
N ARG A 166 -11.62 -8.90 -10.28
CA ARG A 166 -12.84 -8.14 -10.62
C ARG A 166 -13.45 -8.61 -11.94
N GLU A 167 -12.61 -8.80 -12.97
CA GLU A 167 -13.03 -9.33 -14.28
C GLU A 167 -13.68 -10.71 -14.14
N ALA A 168 -13.10 -11.62 -13.36
CA ALA A 168 -13.64 -12.96 -13.11
C ALA A 168 -14.96 -12.95 -12.33
N MET A 169 -15.19 -11.94 -11.48
CA MET A 169 -16.46 -11.77 -10.76
C MET A 169 -17.51 -10.98 -11.54
N GLY A 170 -17.19 -10.50 -12.75
CA GLY A 170 -18.09 -9.65 -13.54
C GLY A 170 -18.41 -8.29 -12.89
N LEU A 171 -17.53 -7.81 -12.01
CA LEU A 171 -17.72 -6.55 -11.28
C LEU A 171 -17.23 -5.35 -12.10
N SER A 172 -17.93 -4.22 -11.99
CA SER A 172 -17.45 -2.94 -12.53
C SER A 172 -16.23 -2.44 -11.75
N GLN A 173 -15.42 -1.55 -12.34
CA GLN A 173 -14.19 -1.07 -11.69
C GLN A 173 -14.42 -0.27 -10.40
N GLU A 174 -15.64 0.22 -10.17
CA GLU A 174 -16.00 1.03 -9.00
C GLU A 174 -16.69 0.21 -7.90
N ALA A 175 -17.06 -1.04 -8.17
CA ALA A 175 -17.71 -1.90 -7.20
C ALA A 175 -16.71 -2.45 -6.17
N ASP A 176 -17.10 -2.39 -4.89
CA ASP A 176 -16.32 -3.00 -3.81
C ASP A 176 -16.24 -4.53 -3.99
N LEU A 177 -15.06 -5.08 -3.72
CA LEU A 177 -14.81 -6.51 -3.82
C LEU A 177 -15.52 -7.26 -2.68
N PRO A 178 -16.46 -8.19 -2.97
CA PRO A 178 -17.10 -8.98 -1.94
C PRO A 178 -16.09 -9.92 -1.27
N SER A 179 -16.09 -9.95 0.07
CA SER A 179 -15.13 -10.72 0.88
C SER A 179 -15.48 -12.21 0.95
N GLY A 180 -15.20 -12.94 -0.14
CA GLY A 180 -15.38 -14.40 -0.21
C GLY A 180 -14.17 -15.22 0.28
N GLN A 181 -14.39 -16.51 0.56
CA GLN A 181 -13.32 -17.47 0.87
C GLN A 181 -12.32 -17.62 -0.29
N LEU A 182 -12.81 -17.60 -1.53
CA LEU A 182 -11.97 -17.60 -2.75
C LEU A 182 -11.06 -16.36 -2.83
N LEU A 183 -11.56 -15.19 -2.42
CA LEU A 183 -10.76 -13.97 -2.39
C LEU A 183 -9.66 -14.05 -1.34
N ARG A 184 -9.94 -14.62 -0.15
CA ARG A 184 -8.92 -14.84 0.89
C ARG A 184 -7.84 -15.81 0.41
N MET A 185 -8.24 -16.89 -0.28
CA MET A 185 -7.31 -17.88 -0.81
C MET A 185 -6.42 -17.29 -1.92
N ASN A 186 -6.98 -16.47 -2.81
CA ASN A 186 -6.18 -15.75 -3.79
C ASN A 186 -5.23 -14.74 -3.14
N ARG A 187 -5.69 -13.99 -2.12
CA ARG A 187 -4.83 -13.09 -1.34
C ARG A 187 -3.67 -13.84 -0.68
N SER A 188 -3.90 -15.03 -0.13
CA SER A 188 -2.81 -15.84 0.45
C SER A 188 -1.82 -16.33 -0.61
N PHE A 189 -2.29 -16.78 -1.78
CA PHE A 189 -1.39 -17.17 -2.87
C PHE A 189 -0.57 -16.01 -3.39
N MET A 190 -1.19 -14.83 -3.56
CA MET A 190 -0.47 -13.62 -3.92
C MET A 190 0.53 -13.21 -2.83
N ALA A 191 0.15 -13.24 -1.56
CA ALA A 191 1.07 -12.94 -0.46
C ALA A 191 2.27 -13.89 -0.46
N ALA A 192 2.05 -15.19 -0.68
CA ALA A 192 3.13 -16.18 -0.79
C ALA A 192 4.04 -15.92 -2.00
N LEU A 193 3.46 -15.55 -3.15
CA LEU A 193 4.23 -15.20 -4.35
C LEU A 193 5.05 -13.93 -4.14
N LEU A 194 4.47 -12.86 -3.60
CA LEU A 194 5.19 -11.62 -3.29
C LEU A 194 6.30 -11.86 -2.27
N LEU A 195 6.02 -12.65 -1.22
CA LEU A 195 7.02 -13.04 -0.23
C LEU A 195 8.17 -13.81 -0.88
N SER A 196 7.87 -14.72 -1.81
CA SER A 196 8.89 -15.48 -2.53
C SER A 196 9.76 -14.58 -3.40
N ILE A 197 9.18 -13.59 -4.10
CA ILE A 197 9.94 -12.59 -4.88
C ILE A 197 10.88 -11.81 -3.96
N VAL A 198 10.37 -11.33 -2.82
CA VAL A 198 11.17 -10.57 -1.84
C VAL A 198 12.27 -11.44 -1.23
N LEU A 199 12.00 -12.70 -0.91
CA LEU A 199 12.99 -13.61 -0.34
C LEU A 199 14.07 -14.00 -1.35
N ILE A 200 13.68 -14.39 -2.58
CA ILE A 200 14.63 -14.82 -3.61
C ILE A 200 15.51 -13.64 -4.03
N GLY A 201 14.89 -12.51 -4.36
CA GLY A 201 15.65 -11.34 -4.78
C GLY A 201 16.40 -10.68 -3.61
N GLY A 202 15.80 -10.66 -2.41
CA GLY A 202 16.45 -10.16 -1.19
C GLY A 202 17.62 -11.03 -0.72
N ALA A 203 17.58 -12.35 -0.94
CA ALA A 203 18.69 -13.25 -0.60
C ALA A 203 19.98 -12.87 -1.34
N THR A 204 19.87 -12.39 -2.58
CA THR A 204 21.04 -11.91 -3.36
C THR A 204 21.64 -10.61 -2.82
N GLN A 205 20.86 -9.84 -2.05
CA GLN A 205 21.24 -8.55 -1.46
C GLN A 205 21.43 -8.63 0.06
N LEU A 206 21.32 -9.83 0.65
CA LEU A 206 21.36 -10.02 2.10
C LEU A 206 22.70 -9.58 2.68
N SER A 207 23.80 -9.84 1.97
CA SER A 207 25.15 -9.42 2.35
C SER A 207 25.26 -7.90 2.46
N VAL A 208 24.74 -7.17 1.47
CA VAL A 208 24.73 -5.70 1.44
C VAL A 208 23.88 -5.13 2.58
N VAL A 209 22.72 -5.72 2.84
CA VAL A 209 21.85 -5.29 3.96
C VAL A 209 22.49 -5.57 5.30
N LEU A 210 23.13 -6.74 5.47
CA LEU A 210 23.85 -7.10 6.70
C LEU A 210 25.04 -6.18 6.93
N GLU A 211 25.80 -5.86 5.88
CA GLU A 211 26.90 -4.91 5.95
C GLU A 211 26.41 -3.50 6.31
N TRP A 212 25.34 -3.03 5.66
CA TRP A 212 24.74 -1.74 5.99
C TRP A 212 24.24 -1.72 7.44
N LEU A 213 23.57 -2.78 7.89
CA LEU A 213 23.08 -2.90 9.27
C LEU A 213 24.24 -2.94 10.26
N TYR A 214 25.33 -3.64 9.93
CA TYR A 214 26.56 -3.68 10.72
C TYR A 214 27.19 -2.30 10.83
N ARG A 215 27.37 -1.58 9.71
CA ARG A 215 27.87 -0.20 9.68
C ARG A 215 26.97 0.75 10.46
N PHE A 216 25.65 0.59 10.35
CA PHE A 216 24.68 1.36 11.12
C PHE A 216 24.82 1.08 12.63
N TRP A 217 24.97 -0.18 13.04
CA TRP A 217 25.24 -0.54 14.43
C TRP A 217 26.57 0.02 14.93
N LEU A 218 27.63 -0.04 14.11
CA LEU A 218 28.91 0.58 14.43
C LEU A 218 28.76 2.10 14.58
N PHE A 219 28.05 2.77 13.68
CA PHE A 219 27.77 4.19 13.79
C PHE A 219 27.04 4.53 15.10
N LEU A 220 26.05 3.72 15.47
CA LEU A 220 25.24 3.92 16.68
C LEU A 220 26.04 3.65 17.96
N LEU A 221 26.97 2.68 17.93
CA LEU A 221 27.82 2.30 19.07
C LEU A 221 29.05 3.22 19.24
N TYR A 222 29.65 3.66 18.13
CA TYR A 222 30.93 4.39 18.12
C TYR A 222 30.80 5.87 17.77
N GLY A 223 29.58 6.38 17.53
CA GLY A 223 29.32 7.82 17.50
C GLY A 223 29.99 8.57 16.36
N GLY A 224 29.91 8.04 15.12
CA GLY A 224 30.28 8.80 13.92
C GLY A 224 31.78 8.92 13.65
N VAL A 225 32.59 7.94 14.04
CA VAL A 225 33.97 7.83 13.51
C VAL A 225 33.89 7.48 12.02
N ASP A 226 34.61 8.23 11.19
CA ASP A 226 34.70 7.99 9.74
C ASP A 226 35.10 6.54 9.46
N LEU A 227 34.12 5.75 9.01
CA LEU A 227 34.24 4.32 8.75
C LEU A 227 35.01 4.00 7.44
N ASP A 228 35.68 4.99 6.85
CA ASP A 228 36.67 4.76 5.79
C ASP A 228 38.03 4.31 6.36
N TYR A 229 38.21 4.34 7.70
CA TYR A 229 39.33 3.66 8.35
C TYR A 229 39.06 2.15 8.41
N VAL A 230 39.24 1.49 7.27
CA VAL A 230 39.60 0.07 7.25
C VAL A 230 41.01 0.01 7.85
N PRO A 231 41.25 -0.66 9.00
CA PRO A 231 42.62 -0.85 9.46
C PRO A 231 43.35 -1.60 8.33
N GLU A 232 44.36 -0.96 7.75
CA GLU A 232 45.26 -1.63 6.82
C GLU A 232 45.69 -2.95 7.48
N PRO A 233 45.61 -4.09 6.77
CA PRO A 233 46.13 -5.34 7.30
C PRO A 233 47.57 -5.09 7.76
N PRO A 234 47.98 -5.64 8.93
CA PRO A 234 49.30 -5.36 9.50
C PRO A 234 50.35 -5.57 8.40
N PRO A 235 51.31 -4.63 8.25
CA PRO A 235 52.28 -4.70 7.18
C PRO A 235 52.95 -6.07 7.23
N ILE A 236 52.74 -6.85 6.17
CA ILE A 236 53.54 -8.04 5.91
C ILE A 236 54.98 -7.51 5.86
N PRO A 237 55.91 -8.01 6.69
CA PRO A 237 57.27 -7.49 6.71
C PRO A 237 57.84 -7.53 5.30
N ALA A 238 58.14 -6.33 4.78
CA ALA A 238 58.71 -6.14 3.46
C ALA A 238 60.08 -6.81 3.40
N ASP A 239 60.26 -7.65 2.39
CA ASP A 239 61.59 -8.02 1.89
C ASP A 239 62.26 -6.74 1.35
N PRO A 240 63.50 -6.41 1.75
CA PRO A 240 64.09 -5.12 1.42
C PRO A 240 64.81 -5.19 0.07
N ALA A 241 64.21 -4.66 -0.99
CA ALA A 241 64.94 -4.03 -2.11
C ALA A 241 64.01 -3.47 -3.17
N SER A 242 63.75 -2.15 -3.13
CA SER A 242 64.06 -1.23 -4.23
C SER A 242 63.61 0.19 -3.88
N PRO A 243 64.42 1.23 -4.20
CA PRO A 243 64.19 2.59 -3.76
C PRO A 243 63.32 3.38 -4.74
N ASP A 244 62.69 4.41 -4.17
CA ASP A 244 62.25 5.66 -4.79
C ASP A 244 61.09 5.61 -5.80
N THR A 245 59.89 5.86 -5.28
CA THR A 245 58.99 6.83 -5.92
C THR A 245 58.24 7.60 -4.84
N GLU A 246 58.72 8.81 -4.56
CA GLU A 246 57.98 9.81 -3.80
C GLU A 246 56.67 10.12 -4.55
N VAL A 247 55.54 9.72 -3.98
CA VAL A 247 54.26 10.36 -4.28
C VAL A 247 53.94 11.25 -3.08
N VAL A 248 54.30 12.52 -3.22
CA VAL A 248 53.78 13.61 -2.39
C VAL A 248 52.28 13.67 -2.65
N TYR A 249 51.47 13.15 -1.72
CA TYR A 249 50.07 13.55 -1.61
C TYR A 249 50.03 14.83 -0.79
N ASP A 250 49.94 15.94 -1.52
CA ASP A 250 49.55 17.23 -0.97
C ASP A 250 48.06 17.16 -0.62
N LEU A 251 47.78 16.97 0.67
CA LEU A 251 46.45 17.06 1.29
C LEU A 251 46.28 18.42 1.97
N GLU A 252 46.64 19.51 1.29
CA GLU A 252 46.15 20.84 1.65
C GLU A 252 44.70 21.03 1.18
N ASN A 253 43.77 20.58 2.03
CA ASN A 253 42.47 21.23 2.22
C ASN A 253 41.86 20.79 3.56
N GLU A 254 42.64 20.89 4.64
CA GLU A 254 42.05 21.17 5.95
C GLU A 254 41.71 22.67 5.99
N ALA A 255 40.51 23.01 5.52
CA ALA A 255 39.92 24.30 5.83
C ALA A 255 39.77 24.39 7.35
N GLU A 256 40.57 25.26 7.96
CA GLU A 256 40.52 25.65 9.36
C GLU A 256 39.08 26.01 9.78
N ALA A 257 38.35 25.04 10.31
CA ALA A 257 37.12 25.26 11.02
C ALA A 257 37.46 25.82 12.42
N GLY A 258 37.23 27.13 12.60
CA GLY A 258 37.44 27.83 13.86
C GLY A 258 36.77 27.16 15.07
N PRO A 259 37.28 27.40 16.29
CA PRO A 259 36.87 26.64 17.46
C PRO A 259 35.49 27.09 17.98
N GLY A 260 34.56 26.13 18.10
CA GLY A 260 33.57 26.09 19.18
C GLY A 260 32.09 26.28 18.83
N LEU A 261 31.74 27.05 17.79
CA LEU A 261 30.33 27.37 17.49
C LEU A 261 29.70 26.57 16.34
N ASP A 262 30.46 25.97 15.43
CA ASP A 262 29.86 25.18 14.33
C ASP A 262 29.50 23.75 14.71
N ARG A 263 30.20 23.15 15.69
CA ARG A 263 29.96 21.75 16.09
C ARG A 263 28.58 21.53 16.69
N TRP A 264 28.04 22.46 17.48
CA TRP A 264 26.71 22.30 18.06
C TRP A 264 25.61 22.38 17.00
N ILE A 265 25.79 23.20 15.96
CA ILE A 265 24.86 23.30 14.82
C ILE A 265 24.85 21.97 14.06
N ILE A 266 26.02 21.40 13.79
CA ILE A 266 26.16 20.09 13.15
C ILE A 266 25.48 19.00 14.00
N TYR A 267 25.66 19.00 15.33
CA TYR A 267 24.97 18.06 16.21
C TYR A 267 23.46 18.27 16.27
N CYS A 268 22.98 19.52 16.27
CA CYS A 268 21.56 19.81 16.21
C CYS A 268 20.93 19.36 14.89
N VAL A 269 21.60 19.60 13.76
CA VAL A 269 21.16 19.12 12.44
C VAL A 269 21.18 17.60 12.39
N ALA A 270 22.23 16.95 12.89
CA ALA A 270 22.32 15.50 12.99
C ALA A 270 21.24 14.90 13.90
N LEU A 271 20.92 15.54 15.03
CA LEU A 271 19.86 15.13 15.94
C LEU A 271 18.47 15.29 15.31
N ILE A 272 18.23 16.40 14.62
CA ILE A 272 16.97 16.63 13.88
C ILE A 272 16.85 15.60 12.74
N ALA A 273 17.93 15.33 12.02
CA ALA A 273 17.97 14.31 10.99
C ALA A 273 17.69 12.92 11.58
N LEU A 274 18.33 12.55 12.70
CA LEU A 274 18.11 11.29 13.41
C LEU A 274 16.66 11.16 13.90
N LEU A 275 16.09 12.21 14.49
CA LEU A 275 14.69 12.26 14.91
C LEU A 275 13.75 12.16 13.70
N SER A 276 14.09 12.79 12.58
CA SER A 276 13.33 12.71 11.33
C SER A 276 13.37 11.31 10.72
N ILE A 277 14.53 10.63 10.77
CA ILE A 277 14.68 9.25 10.33
C ILE A 277 13.91 8.33 11.27
N GLY A 278 14.05 8.50 12.59
CA GLY A 278 13.33 7.71 13.59
C GLY A 278 11.81 7.86 13.48
N THR A 279 11.32 9.09 13.29
CA THR A 279 9.90 9.33 13.02
C THR A 279 9.47 8.76 11.67
N THR A 280 10.26 8.92 10.61
CA THR A 280 9.98 8.34 9.30
C THR A 280 9.90 6.81 9.38
N VAL A 281 10.88 6.15 10.00
CA VAL A 281 10.91 4.70 10.23
C VAL A 281 9.73 4.26 11.10
N PHE A 282 9.40 4.98 12.17
CA PHE A 282 8.23 4.70 13.00
C PHE A 282 6.92 4.79 12.19
N PHE A 283 6.74 5.85 11.42
CA PHE A 283 5.57 6.01 10.54
C PHE A 283 5.54 4.99 9.43
N LEU A 284 6.69 4.59 8.89
CA LEU A 284 6.81 3.60 7.83
C LEU A 284 6.54 2.18 8.37
N LEU A 285 7.00 1.85 9.58
CA LEU A 285 6.65 0.62 10.29
C LEU A 285 5.18 0.61 10.69
N ARG A 286 4.61 1.74 11.11
CA ARG A 286 3.19 1.87 11.41
C ARG A 286 2.33 1.75 10.15
N LEU A 287 2.76 2.33 9.04
CA LEU A 287 2.14 2.19 7.73
C LEU A 287 2.21 0.75 7.26
N LEU A 288 3.39 0.14 7.37
CA LEU A 288 3.60 -1.27 7.07
C LEU A 288 2.65 -2.09 7.92
N HIS A 289 2.54 -1.84 9.22
CA HIS A 289 1.58 -2.49 10.10
C HIS A 289 0.13 -2.27 9.67
N GLU A 290 -0.31 -1.07 9.29
CA GLU A 290 -1.69 -0.83 8.82
C GLU A 290 -1.98 -1.59 7.52
N VAL A 291 -1.11 -1.45 6.52
CA VAL A 291 -1.22 -2.13 5.22
C VAL A 291 -1.19 -3.65 5.38
N LEU A 292 -0.23 -4.15 6.16
CA LEU A 292 -0.13 -5.56 6.48
C LEU A 292 -1.32 -6.00 7.33
N SER A 293 -1.82 -5.22 8.28
CA SER A 293 -2.96 -5.63 9.11
C SER A 293 -4.26 -5.78 8.33
N GLU A 294 -4.46 -5.05 7.24
CA GLU A 294 -5.63 -5.28 6.36
C GLU A 294 -5.42 -6.49 5.43
N TRP A 295 -4.17 -6.80 5.11
CA TRP A 295 -3.80 -7.85 4.17
C TRP A 295 -3.43 -9.19 4.81
N LEU A 296 -3.09 -9.21 6.10
CA LEU A 296 -2.65 -10.40 6.79
C LEU A 296 -3.81 -11.37 6.99
N PRO A 297 -3.63 -12.66 6.67
CA PRO A 297 -4.60 -13.67 7.01
C PRO A 297 -4.77 -13.78 8.53
N ASP A 298 -5.99 -14.11 8.97
CA ASP A 298 -6.38 -14.07 10.39
C ASP A 298 -5.50 -14.92 11.31
N TRP A 299 -4.88 -15.99 10.80
CA TRP A 299 -3.96 -16.83 11.56
C TRP A 299 -2.65 -16.10 11.92
N LEU A 300 -2.13 -15.24 11.04
CA LEU A 300 -0.89 -14.51 11.29
C LEU A 300 -1.13 -13.30 12.20
N LYS A 301 -2.34 -12.72 12.15
CA LYS A 301 -2.81 -11.75 13.16
C LYS A 301 -2.85 -12.37 14.56
N ARG A 302 -3.37 -13.60 14.66
CA ARG A 302 -3.38 -14.37 15.93
C ARG A 302 -1.96 -14.69 16.41
N LEU A 303 -1.04 -14.97 15.50
CA LEU A 303 0.37 -15.22 15.84
C LEU A 303 1.07 -13.96 16.34
N LEU A 304 0.86 -12.81 15.71
CA LEU A 304 1.38 -11.50 16.16
C LEU A 304 0.75 -11.03 17.48
N GLN A 305 -0.52 -11.36 17.71
CA GLN A 305 -1.18 -11.13 19.00
C GLN A 305 -0.59 -12.01 20.11
N ASN A 306 -0.34 -13.29 19.81
CA ASN A 306 0.33 -14.21 20.75
C ASN A 306 1.76 -13.77 21.08
N LEU A 307 2.43 -13.07 20.16
CA LEU A 307 3.76 -12.49 20.38
C LEU A 307 3.73 -11.17 21.20
N ARG A 308 2.55 -10.69 21.67
CA ARG A 308 2.38 -9.49 22.53
C ARG A 308 2.95 -8.18 21.98
N ILE A 309 3.31 -8.10 20.70
CA ILE A 309 3.82 -6.87 20.06
C ILE A 309 2.67 -5.90 19.70
N ALA A 310 1.42 -6.37 19.64
CA ALA A 310 0.26 -5.56 19.33
C ALA A 310 -0.40 -4.97 20.59
N ALA A 311 -0.01 -3.74 20.96
CA ALA A 311 -0.73 -2.91 21.93
C ALA A 311 -2.03 -2.37 21.32
N LYS A 312 -3.04 -3.24 21.15
CA LYS A 312 -4.46 -2.89 21.14
C LYS A 312 -5.28 -4.17 21.25
N PRO A 313 -6.00 -4.41 22.35
CA PRO A 313 -7.03 -5.43 22.35
C PRO A 313 -8.09 -5.01 21.33
N LEU A 314 -8.44 -5.92 20.41
CA LEU A 314 -9.75 -5.83 19.75
C LEU A 314 -10.77 -5.70 20.87
N ARG A 315 -11.58 -4.65 20.81
CA ARG A 315 -12.74 -4.43 21.67
C ARG A 315 -13.59 -5.71 21.57
N THR A 316 -13.44 -6.60 22.54
CA THR A 316 -14.34 -7.73 22.72
C THR A 316 -15.71 -7.12 22.95
N ALA A 317 -16.65 -7.45 22.08
CA ALA A 317 -18.04 -7.11 22.28
C ALA A 317 -18.61 -8.07 23.34
N ASP A 318 -18.08 -8.01 24.56
CA ASP A 318 -18.61 -8.73 25.71
C ASP A 318 -19.40 -7.73 26.53
N GLY A 319 -20.65 -7.55 26.11
CA GLY A 319 -21.71 -7.16 27.03
C GLY A 319 -22.09 -8.39 27.84
N GLU A 320 -21.27 -8.75 28.82
CA GLU A 320 -21.69 -9.64 29.91
C GLU A 320 -22.67 -8.84 30.79
N ALA A 321 -23.93 -8.80 30.35
CA ALA A 321 -25.04 -8.50 31.22
C ALA A 321 -25.27 -9.72 32.10
N TYR A 322 -25.04 -9.56 33.41
CA TYR A 322 -25.52 -10.43 34.46
C TYR A 322 -26.99 -10.78 34.20
N ALA A 323 -27.25 -12.03 33.81
CA ALA A 323 -28.58 -12.59 33.71
C ALA A 323 -28.62 -13.83 34.58
N ASP A 324 -29.42 -13.70 35.64
CA ASP A 324 -29.70 -14.68 36.68
C ASP A 324 -29.91 -16.09 36.09
N THR A 325 -29.11 -17.04 36.54
CA THR A 325 -29.17 -18.44 36.12
C THR A 325 -30.40 -19.11 36.70
N THR A 326 -31.46 -19.21 35.90
CA THR A 326 -32.47 -20.25 36.08
C THR A 326 -32.16 -21.40 35.12
N GLU A 327 -31.80 -22.54 35.70
CA GLU A 327 -31.56 -23.77 34.95
C GLU A 327 -32.83 -24.18 34.19
N LYS A 328 -32.74 -24.22 32.86
CA LYS A 328 -33.60 -25.07 32.03
C LYS A 328 -32.76 -26.17 31.40
N LEU A 329 -32.93 -27.36 31.96
CA LEU A 329 -32.53 -28.63 31.36
C LEU A 329 -33.23 -28.81 30.00
N GLY A 330 -32.45 -29.13 28.96
CA GLY A 330 -32.95 -29.78 27.75
C GLY A 330 -32.79 -28.97 26.47
N GLY A 331 -31.81 -29.35 25.64
CA GLY A 331 -31.77 -28.94 24.24
C GLY A 331 -30.35 -28.68 23.75
N LYS A 332 -29.69 -29.72 23.24
CA LYS A 332 -28.39 -29.68 22.56
C LYS A 332 -28.43 -28.59 21.45
N PRO A 333 -27.62 -27.52 21.49
CA PRO A 333 -27.58 -26.57 20.39
C PRO A 333 -26.82 -27.20 19.23
N SER A 334 -27.59 -27.61 18.21
CA SER A 334 -27.07 -27.93 16.88
C SER A 334 -26.22 -26.76 16.39
N SER A 335 -24.93 -27.03 16.21
CA SER A 335 -23.93 -26.10 15.69
C SER A 335 -24.40 -25.38 14.43
N GLY A 336 -24.62 -24.07 14.56
CA GLY A 336 -24.22 -23.02 13.63
C GLY A 336 -24.30 -23.33 12.14
N ARG A 337 -25.49 -23.67 11.60
CA ARG A 337 -25.79 -23.32 10.21
C ARG A 337 -25.95 -21.81 10.15
N SER A 338 -24.85 -21.14 9.78
CA SER A 338 -24.84 -19.74 9.35
C SER A 338 -25.77 -19.60 8.15
N ALA A 339 -27.04 -19.37 8.45
CA ALA A 339 -28.01 -18.90 7.48
C ALA A 339 -27.57 -17.50 7.07
N SER A 340 -26.86 -17.46 5.95
CA SER A 340 -26.67 -16.31 5.08
C SER A 340 -27.97 -15.48 5.04
N ARG A 341 -28.08 -14.47 5.92
CA ARG A 341 -28.97 -13.33 5.74
C ARG A 341 -28.36 -12.46 4.63
N ARG A 342 -28.38 -12.99 3.40
CA ARG A 342 -28.48 -12.13 2.22
C ARG A 342 -29.86 -11.53 2.31
N ALA A 343 -29.95 -10.27 2.71
CA ALA A 343 -31.11 -9.45 2.41
C ALA A 343 -31.19 -9.40 0.88
N ALA A 344 -31.91 -10.35 0.28
CA ALA A 344 -32.26 -10.31 -1.12
C ALA A 344 -32.97 -8.97 -1.33
N ALA A 345 -32.41 -8.11 -2.17
CA ALA A 345 -32.98 -6.81 -2.48
C ALA A 345 -34.45 -7.00 -2.84
N GLU A 346 -35.34 -6.29 -2.16
CA GLU A 346 -36.76 -6.38 -2.45
C GLU A 346 -37.00 -5.97 -3.91
N PRO A 347 -37.69 -6.79 -4.72
CA PRO A 347 -37.93 -6.44 -6.12
C PRO A 347 -38.77 -5.16 -6.21
N SER A 348 -38.59 -4.34 -7.24
CA SER A 348 -39.36 -3.09 -7.39
C SER A 348 -40.86 -3.34 -7.65
N ASP A 349 -41.20 -4.44 -8.32
CA ASP A 349 -42.59 -4.84 -8.64
C ASP A 349 -43.39 -5.16 -7.36
N ALA A 350 -44.54 -4.49 -7.21
CA ALA A 350 -45.44 -4.62 -6.06
C ALA A 350 -45.95 -6.06 -5.88
N ASN A 351 -46.26 -6.77 -6.98
CA ASN A 351 -46.76 -8.14 -6.93
C ASN A 351 -45.66 -9.12 -6.52
N ARG A 352 -44.43 -8.88 -6.99
CA ARG A 352 -43.25 -9.66 -6.56
C ARG A 352 -42.96 -9.45 -5.09
N ARG A 353 -43.01 -8.21 -4.59
CA ARG A 353 -42.82 -7.92 -3.16
C ARG A 353 -43.86 -8.60 -2.28
N ALA A 354 -45.12 -8.63 -2.69
CA ALA A 354 -46.16 -9.33 -1.95
C ALA A 354 -45.84 -10.82 -1.80
N TYR A 355 -45.40 -11.48 -2.87
CA TYR A 355 -45.01 -12.90 -2.84
C TYR A 355 -43.78 -13.15 -1.96
N PHE A 356 -42.73 -12.33 -2.07
CA PHE A 356 -41.54 -12.45 -1.22
C PHE A 356 -41.86 -12.28 0.26
N ARG A 357 -42.77 -11.35 0.61
CA ARG A 357 -43.24 -11.17 1.99
C ARG A 357 -43.97 -12.40 2.51
N LEU A 358 -44.85 -12.99 1.71
CA LEU A 358 -45.56 -14.22 2.06
C LEU A 358 -44.59 -15.38 2.33
N VAL A 359 -43.63 -15.62 1.44
CA VAL A 359 -42.65 -16.71 1.60
C VAL A 359 -41.76 -16.47 2.82
N ARG A 360 -41.34 -15.22 3.06
CA ARG A 360 -40.52 -14.87 4.23
C ARG A 360 -41.29 -15.08 5.54
N ALA A 361 -42.54 -14.65 5.59
CA ALA A 361 -43.41 -14.85 6.74
C ALA A 361 -43.68 -16.34 7.02
N ALA A 362 -43.73 -17.18 5.97
CA ALA A 362 -43.82 -18.63 6.11
C ALA A 362 -42.51 -19.24 6.65
N ILE A 363 -41.34 -18.78 6.16
CA ILE A 363 -40.02 -19.24 6.64
C ILE A 363 -39.82 -18.89 8.12
N GLU A 364 -40.22 -17.69 8.53
CA GLU A 364 -40.19 -17.25 9.93
C GLU A 364 -41.07 -18.14 10.84
N ARG A 365 -42.09 -18.79 10.27
CA ARG A 365 -42.96 -19.78 10.92
C ARG A 365 -42.48 -21.24 10.81
N GLY A 366 -41.27 -21.46 10.29
CA GLY A 366 -40.67 -22.79 10.20
C GLY A 366 -40.94 -23.53 8.88
N TYR A 367 -41.40 -22.86 7.83
CA TYR A 367 -41.44 -23.44 6.49
C TYR A 367 -40.01 -23.67 5.94
N ALA A 368 -39.69 -24.92 5.58
CA ALA A 368 -38.41 -25.27 4.99
C ALA A 368 -38.41 -24.97 3.48
N PHE A 369 -37.90 -23.81 3.08
CA PHE A 369 -37.88 -23.38 1.69
C PHE A 369 -37.09 -24.34 0.78
N ARG A 370 -37.72 -24.73 -0.35
CA ARG A 370 -37.17 -25.67 -1.34
C ARG A 370 -36.97 -24.94 -2.69
N PRO A 371 -35.72 -24.68 -3.12
CA PRO A 371 -35.44 -23.89 -4.32
C PRO A 371 -35.93 -24.51 -5.64
N TRP A 372 -36.19 -25.82 -5.66
CA TRP A 372 -36.63 -26.54 -6.85
C TRP A 372 -38.15 -26.47 -7.06
N LEU A 373 -38.91 -25.96 -6.09
CA LEU A 373 -40.36 -25.80 -6.23
C LEU A 373 -40.69 -24.53 -7.02
N THR A 374 -41.71 -24.63 -7.87
CA THR A 374 -42.27 -23.47 -8.55
C THR A 374 -42.99 -22.56 -7.55
N PRO A 375 -43.20 -21.26 -7.89
CA PRO A 375 -43.94 -20.35 -7.03
C PRO A 375 -45.35 -20.86 -6.68
N SER A 376 -46.01 -21.52 -7.64
CA SER A 376 -47.33 -22.14 -7.46
C SER A 376 -47.29 -23.34 -6.50
N GLU A 377 -46.28 -24.21 -6.62
CA GLU A 377 -46.11 -25.35 -5.70
C GLU A 377 -45.76 -24.89 -4.29
N THR A 378 -44.86 -23.92 -4.15
CA THR A 378 -44.50 -23.31 -2.86
C THR A 378 -45.72 -22.69 -2.19
N ALA A 379 -46.56 -21.99 -2.96
CA ALA A 379 -47.79 -21.39 -2.46
C ALA A 379 -48.81 -22.44 -2.03
N LYS A 380 -48.94 -23.53 -2.78
CA LYS A 380 -49.82 -24.65 -2.42
C LYS A 380 -49.37 -25.29 -1.11
N GLU A 381 -48.07 -25.56 -0.93
CA GLU A 381 -47.54 -26.10 0.33
C GLU A 381 -47.79 -25.14 1.52
N ILE A 382 -47.71 -23.82 1.30
CA ILE A 382 -48.02 -22.81 2.33
C ILE A 382 -49.52 -22.71 2.60
N ALA A 383 -50.37 -22.80 1.56
CA ALA A 383 -51.83 -22.74 1.67
C ALA A 383 -52.42 -23.96 2.39
N ASP A 384 -51.89 -25.15 2.12
CA ASP A 384 -52.34 -26.43 2.67
C ASP A 384 -52.06 -26.54 4.19
N LYS A 385 -51.12 -25.74 4.71
CA LYS A 385 -50.71 -25.78 6.13
C LYS A 385 -51.06 -24.48 6.85
N PRO A 386 -52.07 -24.47 7.74
CA PRO A 386 -52.47 -23.25 8.45
C PRO A 386 -51.36 -22.67 9.33
N ALA A 387 -50.41 -23.51 9.78
CA ALA A 387 -49.26 -23.08 10.58
C ALA A 387 -48.32 -22.10 9.85
N TYR A 388 -48.36 -22.03 8.51
CA TYR A 388 -47.43 -21.23 7.72
C TYR A 388 -48.07 -19.98 7.09
N ARG A 389 -49.37 -19.73 7.33
CA ARG A 389 -50.11 -18.62 6.71
C ARG A 389 -50.88 -17.80 7.74
N GLU A 390 -50.86 -16.49 7.56
CA GLU A 390 -51.80 -15.56 8.21
C GLU A 390 -53.07 -15.36 7.39
N GLN A 391 -52.97 -15.58 6.08
CA GLN A 391 -54.01 -15.30 5.10
C GLN A 391 -54.85 -16.55 4.78
N ASN A 392 -56.07 -16.33 4.27
CA ASN A 392 -56.92 -17.41 3.77
C ASN A 392 -56.29 -18.09 2.55
N ALA A 393 -56.57 -19.38 2.35
CA ALA A 393 -55.94 -20.17 1.28
C ALA A 393 -56.23 -19.59 -0.11
N GLU A 394 -57.43 -19.07 -0.31
CA GLU A 394 -57.85 -18.37 -1.52
C GLU A 394 -57.04 -17.10 -1.78
N GLN A 395 -56.73 -16.32 -0.73
CA GLN A 395 -55.91 -15.10 -0.85
C GLN A 395 -54.46 -15.43 -1.24
N VAL A 396 -53.91 -16.54 -0.71
CA VAL A 396 -52.58 -17.03 -1.09
C VAL A 396 -52.55 -17.42 -2.56
N GLN A 397 -53.58 -18.11 -3.05
CA GLN A 397 -53.70 -18.49 -4.47
C GLN A 397 -53.82 -17.25 -5.37
N GLU A 398 -54.70 -16.30 -5.04
CA GLU A 398 -54.88 -15.06 -5.79
C GLU A 398 -53.59 -14.21 -5.87
N LEU A 399 -52.82 -14.16 -4.77
CA LEU A 399 -51.53 -13.47 -4.74
C LEU A 399 -50.54 -14.10 -5.71
N VAL A 400 -50.52 -15.44 -5.79
CA VAL A 400 -49.58 -16.18 -6.62
C VAL A 400 -49.97 -16.15 -8.09
N GLU A 401 -51.27 -16.13 -8.39
CA GLU A 401 -51.76 -15.85 -9.74
C GLU A 401 -51.35 -14.44 -10.21
N ARG A 402 -51.50 -13.42 -9.36
CA ARG A 402 -51.04 -12.06 -9.65
C ARG A 402 -49.53 -12.00 -9.88
N TYR A 403 -48.75 -12.70 -9.06
CA TYR A 403 -47.31 -12.83 -9.23
C TYR A 403 -46.93 -13.51 -10.56
N ASN A 404 -47.57 -14.63 -10.89
CA ASN A 404 -47.31 -15.35 -12.13
C ASN A 404 -47.70 -14.50 -13.35
N ARG A 405 -48.83 -13.79 -13.29
CA ARG A 405 -49.24 -12.85 -14.33
C ARG A 405 -48.20 -11.75 -14.54
N SER A 406 -47.66 -11.14 -13.48
CA SER A 406 -46.61 -10.11 -13.61
C SER A 406 -45.25 -10.66 -14.06
N ARG A 407 -45.02 -11.97 -13.94
CA ARG A 407 -43.80 -12.63 -14.43
C ARG A 407 -43.86 -12.96 -15.92
N TYR A 408 -45.02 -13.38 -16.43
CA TYR A 408 -45.17 -13.89 -17.79
C TYR A 408 -45.82 -12.88 -18.76
N THR A 409 -46.49 -11.85 -18.26
CA THR A 409 -46.99 -10.75 -19.11
C THR A 409 -45.89 -9.70 -19.19
N LYS A 410 -45.10 -9.72 -20.27
CA LYS A 410 -44.12 -8.69 -20.60
C LYS A 410 -44.50 -8.02 -21.89
#